data_AF-A0A932PF47-F1
#
_entry.id   AF-A0A932PF47-F1
#
_cell.length_a   1.000
_cell.length_b   1.000
_cell.length_c   1.000
_cell.angle_alpha   90.00
_cell.angle_beta   90.00
_cell.angle_gamma   90.00
#
_symmetry.space_group_name_H-M   'P 1'
#
loop_
_entity.id
_entity.type
_entity.pdbx_description
1 polymer ?
#
loop_
_entity_poly.entity_id
_entity_poly.type
_entity_poly.pdbx_seq_one_letter_code
_entity_poly.pdbx_strand_id
1 'polypeptide(L)'
;MGSQSVTHTLYEDWQMRRQRLASAPASHPVAYRDIQLHVLDYLLDRYRESPEAAASARFLSPGATWFNHRAIVVHHHLGSGKVGGVKTAQEAQQRVSGIVKRISTEREGPSDMRIDTFGFDFSAPTERSLTPKQYVAVKNVLFLLRWRAEAHRAIDDAIRLGAELPRQAMEYLFACIHDESREDLEAVDLLSRCKNRSAVGYAVLAWRHRLETRGRDPVAELLREFFLRPHVREQAGDCIRAELAEKRAAVRMEAASILGDMADLADIGLLSDLLSLPPEADEDPRERNELIAVIRKIARMAT
;
A
#
# COMPACT_ATOMS: atom_id res chain seq x y z
N MET A 1 16.90 39.03 -17.60
CA MET A 1 18.17 38.30 -17.76
C MET A 1 17.89 36.83 -17.49
N GLY A 2 17.89 35.98 -18.51
CA GLY A 2 17.63 34.55 -18.36
C GLY A 2 18.86 33.86 -17.75
N SER A 3 18.72 33.31 -16.55
CA SER A 3 19.73 32.44 -15.96
C SER A 3 19.80 31.16 -16.81
N GLN A 4 20.88 31.01 -17.57
CA GLN A 4 21.22 29.71 -18.18
C GLN A 4 21.48 28.74 -17.02
N SER A 5 20.56 27.81 -16.79
CA SER A 5 20.75 26.75 -15.80
C SER A 5 21.90 25.87 -16.29
N VAL A 6 23.01 25.83 -15.55
CA VAL A 6 24.08 24.86 -15.80
C VAL A 6 23.48 23.46 -15.60
N THR A 7 23.41 22.70 -16.67
CA THR A 7 22.87 21.34 -16.64
C THR A 7 23.93 20.40 -16.07
N HIS A 8 23.83 20.06 -14.79
CA HIS A 8 24.73 19.10 -14.15
C HIS A 8 24.49 17.67 -14.66
N THR A 9 25.53 16.84 -14.61
CA THR A 9 25.40 15.38 -14.81
C THR A 9 24.86 14.69 -13.56
N LEU A 10 24.34 13.46 -13.69
CA LEU A 10 23.91 12.65 -12.54
C LEU A 10 25.06 12.41 -11.56
N TYR A 11 26.26 12.20 -12.09
CA TYR A 11 27.47 12.06 -11.30
C TYR A 11 27.76 13.29 -10.43
N GLU A 12 27.75 14.49 -11.04
CA GLU A 12 27.96 15.76 -10.33
C GLU A 12 26.89 16.00 -9.26
N ASP A 13 25.63 15.66 -9.54
CA ASP A 13 24.53 15.79 -8.56
C ASP A 13 24.76 14.88 -7.34
N TRP A 14 25.18 13.63 -7.55
CA TRP A 14 25.53 12.73 -6.45
C TRP A 14 26.70 13.27 -5.60
N GLN A 15 27.74 13.82 -6.23
CA GLN A 15 28.87 14.45 -5.52
C GLN A 15 28.39 15.61 -4.64
N MET A 16 27.54 16.48 -5.18
CA MET A 16 26.98 17.63 -4.44
C MET A 16 26.06 17.20 -3.28
N ARG A 17 25.21 16.18 -3.48
CA ARG A 17 24.35 15.63 -2.41
C ARG A 17 25.19 15.04 -1.28
N ARG A 18 26.23 14.28 -1.63
CA ARG A 18 27.15 13.69 -0.67
C ARG A 18 27.87 14.75 0.16
N GLN A 19 28.41 15.78 -0.49
CA GLN A 19 29.07 16.90 0.19
C GLN A 19 28.12 17.60 1.15
N ARG A 20 26.90 17.95 0.71
CA ARG A 20 25.89 18.57 1.57
C ARG A 20 25.55 17.72 2.78
N LEU A 21 25.34 16.42 2.57
CA LEU A 21 25.02 15.47 3.64
C LEU A 21 26.20 15.25 4.61
N ALA A 22 27.43 15.27 4.10
CA ALA A 22 28.65 15.18 4.90
C ALA A 22 28.89 16.48 5.71
N SER A 23 28.45 17.63 5.21
CA SER A 23 28.58 18.92 5.90
C SER A 23 27.39 19.28 6.81
N ALA A 24 26.28 18.54 6.73
CA ALA A 24 25.09 18.81 7.54
C ALA A 24 25.36 18.62 9.05
N PRO A 25 24.87 19.50 9.94
CA PRO A 25 24.98 19.33 11.38
C PRO A 25 24.23 18.08 11.83
N ALA A 26 24.70 17.42 12.91
CA ALA A 26 24.22 16.13 13.44
C ALA A 26 22.81 16.17 14.08
N SER A 27 21.91 16.97 13.51
CA SER A 27 20.52 17.14 13.94
C SER A 27 19.56 16.06 13.40
N HIS A 28 19.98 15.28 12.41
CA HIS A 28 19.28 14.07 11.95
C HIS A 28 19.74 12.84 12.73
N PRO A 29 18.90 11.80 12.91
CA PRO A 29 19.34 10.57 13.57
C PRO A 29 20.55 10.01 12.82
N VAL A 30 21.68 9.89 13.53
CA VAL A 30 23.01 9.59 12.98
C VAL A 30 22.99 8.40 12.01
N ALA A 31 22.19 7.37 12.34
CA ALA A 31 22.04 6.16 11.53
C ALA A 31 21.57 6.40 10.08
N TYR A 32 20.64 7.33 9.84
CA TYR A 32 20.12 7.58 8.49
C TYR A 32 21.11 8.35 7.60
N ARG A 33 21.87 9.26 8.21
CA ARG A 33 22.90 10.04 7.52
C ARG A 33 24.01 9.13 7.00
N ASP A 34 24.47 8.20 7.83
CA ASP A 34 25.57 7.30 7.48
C ASP A 34 25.17 6.35 6.34
N ILE A 35 23.94 5.84 6.35
CA ILE A 35 23.39 5.01 5.27
C ILE A 35 23.33 5.78 3.95
N GLN A 36 22.79 7.01 3.97
CA GLN A 36 22.68 7.84 2.77
C GLN A 36 24.06 8.22 2.19
N LEU A 37 25.05 8.51 3.06
CA LEU A 37 26.43 8.73 2.63
C LEU A 37 27.00 7.48 1.95
N HIS A 38 26.78 6.30 2.54
CA HIS A 38 27.27 5.03 1.99
C HIS A 38 26.68 4.71 0.61
N VAL A 39 25.38 4.95 0.42
CA VAL A 39 24.72 4.79 -0.89
C VAL A 39 25.31 5.74 -1.93
N LEU A 40 25.53 7.01 -1.57
CA LEU A 40 26.12 7.99 -2.48
C LEU A 40 27.58 7.64 -2.82
N ASP A 41 28.36 7.17 -1.84
CA ASP A 41 29.71 6.65 -2.07
C ASP A 41 29.71 5.49 -3.07
N TYR A 42 28.79 4.54 -2.91
CA TYR A 42 28.65 3.42 -3.84
C TYR A 42 28.30 3.87 -5.26
N LEU A 43 27.32 4.78 -5.42
CA LEU A 43 26.91 5.27 -6.74
C LEU A 43 28.06 6.00 -7.45
N LEU A 44 28.80 6.83 -6.71
CA LEU A 44 29.96 7.57 -7.22
C LEU A 44 31.12 6.65 -7.60
N ASP A 45 31.33 5.55 -6.89
CA ASP A 45 32.39 4.61 -7.23
C ASP A 45 32.00 3.73 -8.42
N ARG A 46 30.81 3.09 -8.33
CA ARG A 46 30.35 2.08 -9.29
C ARG A 46 30.05 2.66 -10.66
N TYR A 47 29.47 3.85 -10.72
CA TYR A 47 28.97 4.44 -11.96
C TYR A 47 29.84 5.61 -12.45
N ARG A 48 31.04 5.82 -11.91
CA ARG A 48 31.92 6.94 -12.26
C ARG A 48 32.07 7.19 -13.76
N GLU A 49 32.24 6.13 -14.53
CA GLU A 49 32.48 6.18 -15.97
C GLU A 49 31.29 5.66 -16.79
N SER A 50 30.15 5.44 -16.14
CA SER A 50 29.00 4.88 -16.80
C SER A 50 28.27 5.94 -17.66
N PRO A 51 27.70 5.56 -18.81
CA PRO A 51 26.93 6.48 -19.64
C PRO A 51 25.69 7.03 -18.90
N GLU A 52 25.15 6.27 -17.95
CA GLU A 52 24.05 6.72 -17.08
C GLU A 52 24.50 7.87 -16.17
N ALA A 53 25.69 7.81 -15.57
CA ALA A 53 26.18 8.88 -14.70
C ALA A 53 26.58 10.14 -15.47
N ALA A 54 27.02 9.98 -16.73
CA ALA A 54 27.29 11.08 -17.66
C ALA A 54 26.01 11.73 -18.22
N ALA A 55 24.85 11.07 -18.08
CA ALA A 55 23.59 11.65 -18.48
C ALA A 55 23.30 12.92 -17.68
N SER A 56 22.69 13.90 -18.34
CA SER A 56 22.15 15.08 -17.68
C SER A 56 21.28 14.63 -16.51
N ALA A 57 21.53 15.20 -15.33
CA ALA A 57 20.68 15.07 -14.16
C ALA A 57 19.36 15.78 -14.46
N ARG A 58 18.51 15.15 -15.28
CA ARG A 58 17.12 15.54 -15.50
C ARG A 58 16.29 15.10 -14.32
N PHE A 59 16.71 15.48 -13.12
CA PHE A 59 15.76 15.68 -12.07
C PHE A 59 15.05 16.98 -12.42
N LEU A 60 13.74 16.92 -12.59
CA LEU A 60 12.91 18.11 -12.54
C LEU A 60 13.24 18.84 -11.23
N SER A 61 14.13 19.82 -11.29
CA SER A 61 14.52 20.65 -10.16
C SER A 61 13.62 21.89 -10.17
N PRO A 62 13.22 22.49 -9.04
CA PRO A 62 13.17 22.03 -7.65
C PRO A 62 11.74 22.25 -7.11
N GLY A 63 10.99 21.17 -6.96
CA GLY A 63 9.69 21.19 -6.29
C GLY A 63 9.52 19.90 -5.50
N ALA A 64 10.42 19.67 -4.54
CA ALA A 64 10.43 18.55 -3.60
C ALA A 64 10.13 17.19 -4.23
N THR A 65 11.16 16.46 -4.64
CA THR A 65 11.04 14.99 -4.78
C THR A 65 10.73 14.44 -3.39
N TRP A 66 9.43 14.33 -3.09
CA TRP A 66 8.92 13.76 -1.85
C TRP A 66 9.19 12.26 -1.90
N PHE A 67 10.27 11.84 -1.24
CA PHE A 67 10.46 10.43 -0.93
C PHE A 67 9.46 10.08 0.17
N ASN A 68 8.40 9.35 -0.20
CA ASN A 68 7.48 8.76 0.78
C ASN A 68 8.21 7.57 1.43
N HIS A 69 8.93 7.85 2.52
CA HIS A 69 9.72 6.84 3.23
C HIS A 69 8.83 5.74 3.78
N ARG A 70 7.60 6.07 4.18
CA ARG A 70 6.59 5.10 4.59
C ARG A 70 6.23 4.14 3.47
N ALA A 71 5.98 4.64 2.27
CA ALA A 71 5.70 3.80 1.10
C ALA A 71 6.84 2.81 0.86
N ILE A 72 8.10 3.26 0.93
CA ILE A 72 9.26 2.38 0.77
C ILE A 72 9.25 1.24 1.81
N VAL A 73 9.03 1.57 3.09
CA VAL A 73 8.96 0.58 4.17
C VAL A 73 7.78 -0.38 3.97
N VAL A 74 6.58 0.14 3.75
CA VAL A 74 5.36 -0.65 3.53
C VAL A 74 5.52 -1.59 2.34
N HIS A 75 5.98 -1.08 1.19
CA HIS A 75 6.19 -1.89 0.00
C HIS A 75 7.33 -2.90 0.16
N HIS A 76 8.36 -2.60 0.97
CA HIS A 76 9.40 -3.59 1.30
C HIS A 76 8.80 -4.78 2.06
N HIS A 77 7.94 -4.54 3.05
CA HIS A 77 7.25 -5.59 3.80
C HIS A 77 6.29 -6.39 2.93
N LEU A 78 5.51 -5.72 2.07
CA LEU A 78 4.57 -6.38 1.15
C LEU A 78 5.27 -7.19 0.05
N GLY A 79 6.25 -6.60 -0.65
CA GLY A 79 6.92 -7.21 -1.80
C GLY A 79 7.88 -8.34 -1.43
N SER A 80 8.40 -8.36 -0.20
CA SER A 80 9.30 -9.42 0.24
C SER A 80 8.57 -10.71 0.63
N GLY A 81 7.24 -10.70 0.77
CA GLY A 81 6.47 -11.80 1.37
C GLY A 81 6.90 -12.13 2.81
N LYS A 82 7.74 -11.28 3.43
CA LYS A 82 8.40 -11.51 4.73
C LYS A 82 7.67 -10.87 5.90
N VAL A 83 6.36 -10.62 5.75
CA VAL A 83 5.45 -10.70 6.90
C VAL A 83 5.39 -12.16 7.42
N GLY A 84 6.02 -13.15 6.76
CA GLY A 84 6.20 -14.49 7.34
C GLY A 84 7.40 -14.60 8.30
N GLY A 85 7.16 -14.80 9.60
CA GLY A 85 8.02 -15.65 10.45
C GLY A 85 8.84 -15.00 11.56
N VAL A 86 8.43 -13.84 12.10
CA VAL A 86 8.91 -13.39 13.41
C VAL A 86 7.95 -13.92 14.46
N LYS A 87 8.38 -14.90 15.26
CA LYS A 87 7.62 -15.49 16.35
C LYS A 87 7.98 -14.88 17.72
N THR A 88 9.10 -14.15 17.81
CA THR A 88 9.56 -13.53 19.06
C THR A 88 10.11 -12.12 18.87
N ALA A 89 10.07 -11.29 19.93
CA ALA A 89 10.65 -9.94 19.90
C ALA A 89 12.16 -9.92 19.57
N GLN A 90 12.88 -10.97 19.97
CA GLN A 90 14.30 -11.15 19.66
C GLN A 90 14.52 -11.46 18.17
N GLU A 91 13.64 -12.24 17.54
CA GLU A 91 13.67 -12.50 16.10
C GLU A 91 13.37 -11.24 15.28
N ALA A 92 12.49 -10.35 15.74
CA ALA A 92 12.28 -9.03 15.12
C ALA A 92 13.59 -8.22 15.11
N GLN A 93 14.24 -8.12 16.26
CA GLN A 93 15.49 -7.37 16.42
C GLN A 93 16.65 -7.99 15.62
N GLN A 94 16.71 -9.32 15.55
CA GLN A 94 17.64 -10.07 14.70
C GLN A 94 17.34 -9.92 13.20
N ARG A 95 16.07 -9.77 12.80
CA ARG A 95 15.69 -9.53 11.39
C ARG A 95 16.07 -8.14 10.94
N VAL A 96 15.84 -7.11 11.75
CA VAL A 96 16.34 -5.76 11.48
C VAL A 96 17.86 -5.79 11.28
N SER A 97 18.57 -6.48 12.18
CA SER A 97 20.02 -6.72 12.04
C SER A 97 20.37 -7.51 10.76
N GLY A 98 19.59 -8.53 10.39
CA GLY A 98 19.80 -9.35 9.19
C GLY A 98 19.43 -8.69 7.86
N ILE A 99 18.53 -7.70 7.86
CA ILE A 99 18.24 -6.83 6.71
C ILE A 99 19.42 -5.87 6.52
N VAL A 100 19.86 -5.21 7.60
CA VAL A 100 21.07 -4.37 7.62
C VAL A 100 22.30 -5.16 7.16
N LYS A 101 22.42 -6.42 7.58
CA LYS A 101 23.53 -7.32 7.21
C LYS A 101 23.46 -7.79 5.75
N ARG A 102 22.28 -8.01 5.17
CA ARG A 102 22.11 -8.40 3.74
C ARG A 102 22.33 -7.25 2.79
N ILE A 103 21.88 -6.04 3.14
CA ILE A 103 22.19 -4.80 2.42
C ILE A 103 23.71 -4.58 2.37
N SER A 104 24.44 -5.06 3.38
CA SER A 104 25.90 -5.01 3.42
C SER A 104 26.61 -6.24 2.84
N THR A 105 25.91 -7.32 2.44
CA THR A 105 26.57 -8.54 1.89
C THR A 105 26.12 -9.02 0.50
N GLU A 106 24.95 -8.67 -0.04
CA GLU A 106 24.54 -9.13 -1.39
C GLU A 106 25.01 -8.17 -2.51
N ARG A 107 26.23 -8.45 -3.00
CA ARG A 107 26.69 -8.21 -4.38
C ARG A 107 26.11 -9.32 -5.28
N GLU A 108 25.70 -8.97 -6.50
CA GLU A 108 25.42 -9.85 -7.66
C GLU A 108 24.02 -10.52 -7.80
N GLY A 109 23.32 -10.14 -8.89
CA GLY A 109 22.17 -10.84 -9.46
C GLY A 109 21.09 -9.89 -10.01
N PRO A 110 20.72 -9.94 -11.31
CA PRO A 110 19.73 -9.03 -11.88
C PRO A 110 18.32 -9.49 -11.48
N SER A 111 17.65 -8.71 -10.64
CA SER A 111 16.21 -8.84 -10.43
C SER A 111 15.50 -7.90 -11.40
N ASP A 112 14.94 -8.48 -12.46
CA ASP A 112 13.96 -7.85 -13.34
C ASP A 112 12.65 -7.73 -12.56
N MET A 113 12.60 -6.78 -11.63
CA MET A 113 11.43 -6.51 -10.81
C MET A 113 10.67 -5.35 -11.44
N ARG A 114 9.75 -5.67 -12.35
CA ARG A 114 8.69 -4.74 -12.76
C ARG A 114 7.92 -4.34 -11.51
N ILE A 115 8.07 -3.07 -11.11
CA ILE A 115 7.21 -2.44 -10.12
C ILE A 115 5.89 -2.12 -10.83
N ASP A 116 5.07 -3.15 -11.04
CA ASP A 116 3.66 -2.94 -11.31
C ASP A 116 3.06 -2.39 -10.02
N THR A 117 2.50 -1.19 -10.10
CA THR A 117 1.78 -0.54 -9.01
C THR A 117 0.65 -1.48 -8.58
N PHE A 118 0.90 -2.29 -7.53
CA PHE A 118 0.07 -3.41 -7.08
C PHE A 118 -0.68 -4.10 -8.22
N GLY A 119 -0.09 -5.16 -8.76
CA GLY A 119 -0.74 -6.10 -9.68
C GLY A 119 -1.96 -6.78 -9.06
N PHE A 120 -3.01 -6.02 -8.79
CA PHE A 120 -4.35 -6.54 -8.77
C PHE A 120 -4.56 -7.11 -10.16
N ASP A 121 -4.54 -8.43 -10.22
CA ASP A 121 -4.94 -9.13 -11.41
C ASP A 121 -6.46 -8.91 -11.58
N PHE A 122 -6.81 -7.76 -12.18
CA PHE A 122 -8.16 -7.41 -12.60
C PHE A 122 -8.53 -8.16 -13.89
N SER A 123 -7.79 -9.21 -14.26
CA SER A 123 -8.15 -10.06 -15.37
C SER A 123 -9.61 -10.45 -15.26
N ALA A 124 -10.32 -10.30 -16.37
CA ALA A 124 -11.71 -10.71 -16.46
C ALA A 124 -11.84 -12.18 -16.00
N PRO A 125 -12.96 -12.58 -15.37
CA PRO A 125 -13.22 -13.98 -15.08
C PRO A 125 -12.90 -14.78 -16.34
N THR A 126 -12.02 -15.76 -16.21
CA THR A 126 -11.64 -16.58 -17.36
C THR A 126 -12.91 -17.26 -17.83
N GLU A 127 -13.46 -16.83 -18.97
CA GLU A 127 -14.78 -17.26 -19.50
C GLU A 127 -14.93 -18.80 -19.58
N ARG A 128 -13.82 -19.53 -19.46
CA ARG A 128 -13.69 -20.98 -19.53
C ARG A 128 -14.24 -21.75 -18.31
N SER A 129 -14.72 -21.11 -17.25
CA SER A 129 -15.23 -21.80 -16.04
C SER A 129 -16.70 -21.58 -15.69
N LEU A 130 -17.44 -20.73 -16.42
CA LEU A 130 -18.83 -20.43 -16.08
C LEU A 130 -19.80 -21.51 -16.58
N THR A 131 -20.74 -21.90 -15.72
CA THR A 131 -21.91 -22.68 -16.15
C THR A 131 -22.80 -21.84 -17.07
N PRO A 132 -23.65 -22.46 -17.93
CA PRO A 132 -24.57 -21.71 -18.79
C PRO A 132 -25.47 -20.73 -18.02
N LYS A 133 -25.92 -21.10 -16.82
CA LYS A 133 -26.74 -20.22 -15.97
C LYS A 133 -25.95 -19.00 -15.48
N GLN A 134 -24.71 -19.21 -15.04
CA GLN A 134 -23.84 -18.10 -14.60
C GLN A 134 -23.50 -17.17 -15.76
N TYR A 135 -23.22 -17.73 -16.95
CA TYR A 135 -22.95 -16.93 -18.14
C TYR A 135 -24.13 -16.02 -18.52
N VAL A 136 -25.36 -16.55 -18.50
CA VAL A 136 -26.57 -15.75 -18.74
C VAL A 136 -26.74 -14.66 -17.68
N ALA A 137 -26.52 -14.98 -16.41
CA ALA A 137 -26.61 -14.01 -15.32
C ALA A 137 -25.58 -12.88 -15.47
N VAL A 138 -24.32 -13.20 -15.78
CA VAL A 138 -23.27 -12.19 -16.02
C VAL A 138 -23.61 -11.31 -17.24
N LYS A 139 -24.14 -11.89 -18.32
CA LYS A 139 -24.63 -11.10 -19.46
C LYS A 139 -25.78 -10.17 -19.08
N ASN A 140 -26.71 -10.64 -18.25
CA ASN A 140 -27.82 -9.84 -17.76
C ASN A 140 -27.32 -8.66 -16.91
N VAL A 141 -26.33 -8.90 -16.03
CA VAL A 141 -25.65 -7.85 -15.27
C VAL A 141 -25.08 -6.79 -16.20
N LEU A 142 -24.30 -7.17 -17.21
CA LEU A 142 -23.71 -6.22 -18.17
C LEU A 142 -24.78 -5.44 -18.95
N PHE A 143 -25.86 -6.12 -19.35
CA PHE A 143 -26.97 -5.48 -20.05
C PHE A 143 -27.68 -4.44 -19.18
N LEU A 144 -27.98 -4.76 -17.93
CA LEU A 144 -28.72 -3.88 -17.01
C LEU A 144 -27.85 -2.73 -16.48
N LEU A 145 -26.55 -2.97 -16.29
CA LEU A 145 -25.59 -1.90 -15.94
C LEU A 145 -25.56 -0.78 -16.97
N ARG A 146 -25.71 -1.09 -18.27
CA ARG A 146 -25.77 -0.08 -19.33
C ARG A 146 -26.91 0.93 -19.13
N TRP A 147 -28.01 0.49 -18.51
CA TRP A 147 -29.20 1.30 -18.28
C TRP A 147 -29.33 1.76 -16.82
N ARG A 148 -28.44 1.30 -15.93
CA ARG A 148 -28.48 1.50 -14.46
C ARG A 148 -29.82 1.14 -13.82
N ALA A 149 -30.66 0.36 -14.51
CA ALA A 149 -31.96 -0.09 -14.00
C ALA A 149 -31.80 -1.48 -13.40
N GLU A 150 -32.25 -1.67 -12.16
CA GLU A 150 -32.23 -2.97 -11.45
C GLU A 150 -30.84 -3.64 -11.36
N ALA A 151 -29.75 -2.85 -11.43
CA ALA A 151 -28.40 -3.40 -11.44
C ALA A 151 -28.06 -4.19 -10.16
N HIS A 152 -28.44 -3.70 -8.97
CA HIS A 152 -28.25 -4.42 -7.71
C HIS A 152 -28.93 -5.79 -7.70
N ARG A 153 -30.18 -5.87 -8.20
CA ARG A 153 -30.92 -7.14 -8.30
C ARG A 153 -30.21 -8.12 -9.23
N ALA A 154 -29.79 -7.67 -10.41
CA ALA A 154 -29.09 -8.52 -11.37
C ALA A 154 -27.75 -9.03 -10.82
N ILE A 155 -27.03 -8.17 -10.09
CA ILE A 155 -25.79 -8.51 -9.42
C ILE A 155 -26.04 -9.54 -8.30
N ASP A 156 -27.05 -9.33 -7.47
CA ASP A 156 -27.46 -10.27 -6.41
C ASP A 156 -27.78 -11.65 -6.98
N ASP A 157 -28.56 -11.71 -8.06
CA ASP A 157 -28.90 -12.96 -8.75
C ASP A 157 -27.66 -13.68 -9.29
N ALA A 158 -26.71 -12.94 -9.88
CA ALA A 158 -25.45 -13.51 -10.34
C ALA A 158 -24.59 -14.07 -9.18
N ILE A 159 -24.50 -13.33 -8.07
CA ILE A 159 -23.78 -13.78 -6.86
C ILE A 159 -24.42 -15.05 -6.28
N ARG A 160 -25.76 -15.12 -6.21
CA ARG A 160 -26.50 -16.30 -5.72
C ARG A 160 -26.26 -17.54 -6.58
N LEU A 161 -26.05 -17.36 -7.88
CA LEU A 161 -25.63 -18.43 -8.79
C LEU A 161 -24.13 -18.76 -8.68
N GLY A 162 -23.40 -18.08 -7.80
CA GLY A 162 -21.97 -18.26 -7.57
C GLY A 162 -21.09 -17.76 -8.71
N ALA A 163 -21.60 -16.86 -9.56
CA ALA A 163 -20.83 -16.26 -10.64
C ALA A 163 -19.81 -15.25 -10.08
N GLU A 164 -18.64 -15.18 -10.69
CA GLU A 164 -17.77 -14.02 -10.56
C GLU A 164 -18.35 -12.86 -11.37
N LEU A 165 -18.36 -11.67 -10.78
CA LEU A 165 -18.87 -10.47 -11.42
C LEU A 165 -17.86 -9.90 -12.43
N PRO A 166 -18.35 -9.27 -13.52
CA PRO A 166 -17.48 -8.54 -14.42
C PRO A 166 -16.94 -7.28 -13.75
N ARG A 167 -15.78 -6.80 -14.19
CA ARG A 167 -15.12 -5.59 -13.64
C ARG A 167 -16.06 -4.38 -13.59
N GLN A 168 -16.88 -4.19 -14.61
CA GLN A 168 -17.84 -3.08 -14.70
C GLN A 168 -18.89 -3.12 -13.58
N ALA A 169 -19.29 -4.31 -13.13
CA ALA A 169 -20.20 -4.45 -11.99
C ALA A 169 -19.51 -4.04 -10.68
N MET A 170 -18.24 -4.41 -10.51
CA MET A 170 -17.44 -4.02 -9.34
C MET A 170 -17.21 -2.50 -9.29
N GLU A 171 -16.87 -1.88 -10.43
CA GLU A 171 -16.72 -0.43 -10.56
C GLU A 171 -18.05 0.29 -10.29
N TYR A 172 -19.18 -0.28 -10.74
CA TYR A 172 -20.50 0.25 -10.43
C TYR A 172 -20.82 0.19 -8.94
N LEU A 173 -20.63 -0.96 -8.28
CA LEU A 173 -20.86 -1.08 -6.83
C LEU A 173 -19.98 -0.11 -6.03
N PHE A 174 -18.71 0.04 -6.41
CA PHE A 174 -17.81 1.02 -5.82
C PHE A 174 -18.35 2.46 -5.97
N ALA A 175 -18.82 2.82 -7.17
CA ALA A 175 -19.39 4.13 -7.46
C ALA A 175 -20.75 4.39 -6.79
N CYS A 176 -21.39 3.38 -6.19
CA CYS A 176 -22.60 3.55 -5.40
C CYS A 176 -22.32 3.87 -3.92
N ILE A 177 -21.08 3.68 -3.44
CA ILE A 177 -20.74 3.83 -2.02
C ILE A 177 -20.25 5.26 -1.75
N HIS A 178 -21.18 6.20 -1.64
CA HIS A 178 -20.88 7.63 -1.47
C HIS A 178 -21.64 8.30 -0.32
N ASP A 179 -22.97 8.16 -0.22
CA ASP A 179 -23.80 9.07 0.55
C ASP A 179 -24.45 8.52 1.83
N GLU A 180 -24.10 7.31 2.28
CA GLU A 180 -24.77 6.59 3.39
C GLU A 180 -26.22 6.22 3.08
N SER A 181 -26.55 6.19 1.80
CA SER A 181 -27.87 5.83 1.34
C SER A 181 -28.15 4.34 1.58
N ARG A 182 -29.42 3.95 1.47
CA ARG A 182 -29.77 2.52 1.43
C ARG A 182 -29.05 1.80 0.28
N GLU A 183 -28.78 2.48 -0.83
CA GLU A 183 -28.06 1.92 -1.97
C GLU A 183 -26.59 1.66 -1.63
N ASP A 184 -25.94 2.53 -0.83
CA ASP A 184 -24.58 2.29 -0.33
C ASP A 184 -24.52 0.99 0.49
N LEU A 185 -25.46 0.82 1.42
CA LEU A 185 -25.52 -0.35 2.29
C LEU A 185 -25.74 -1.63 1.48
N GLU A 186 -26.61 -1.57 0.47
CA GLU A 186 -26.83 -2.68 -0.45
C GLU A 186 -25.59 -2.98 -1.30
N ALA A 187 -24.89 -1.95 -1.79
CA ALA A 187 -23.66 -2.12 -2.56
C ALA A 187 -22.54 -2.76 -1.73
N VAL A 188 -22.36 -2.34 -0.46
CA VAL A 188 -21.41 -2.97 0.47
C VAL A 188 -21.79 -4.42 0.75
N ASP A 189 -23.07 -4.70 0.99
CA ASP A 189 -23.55 -6.07 1.20
C ASP A 189 -23.24 -6.95 -0.01
N LEU A 190 -23.53 -6.48 -1.23
CA LEU A 190 -23.24 -7.19 -2.47
C LEU A 190 -21.75 -7.43 -2.65
N LEU A 191 -20.89 -6.41 -2.47
CA LEU A 191 -19.43 -6.56 -2.49
C LEU A 191 -18.97 -7.63 -1.50
N SER A 192 -19.57 -7.65 -0.30
CA SER A 192 -19.20 -8.59 0.75
C SER A 192 -19.54 -10.06 0.46
N ARG A 193 -20.44 -10.29 -0.49
CA ARG A 193 -20.88 -11.62 -0.95
C ARG A 193 -20.22 -12.05 -2.27
N CYS A 194 -19.47 -11.14 -2.91
CA CYS A 194 -18.76 -11.44 -4.16
C CYS A 194 -17.65 -12.46 -3.96
N LYS A 195 -17.52 -13.41 -4.89
CA LYS A 195 -16.38 -14.35 -4.92
C LYS A 195 -15.14 -13.79 -5.63
N ASN A 196 -15.28 -12.66 -6.30
CA ASN A 196 -14.19 -11.99 -6.98
C ASN A 196 -13.07 -11.65 -6.00
N ARG A 197 -11.85 -12.10 -6.30
CA ARG A 197 -10.66 -11.64 -5.57
C ARG A 197 -10.57 -10.11 -5.59
N SER A 198 -10.90 -9.45 -6.70
CA SER A 198 -10.86 -7.99 -6.77
C SER A 198 -11.85 -7.27 -5.85
N ALA A 199 -12.87 -7.94 -5.29
CA ALA A 199 -13.87 -7.32 -4.42
C ALA A 199 -13.28 -6.67 -3.18
N VAL A 200 -12.28 -7.31 -2.57
CA VAL A 200 -11.57 -6.77 -1.40
C VAL A 200 -10.84 -5.48 -1.76
N GLY A 201 -10.18 -5.43 -2.92
CA GLY A 201 -9.51 -4.22 -3.40
C GLY A 201 -10.48 -3.06 -3.60
N TYR A 202 -11.63 -3.29 -4.25
CA TYR A 202 -12.66 -2.27 -4.41
C TYR A 202 -13.25 -1.81 -3.08
N ALA A 203 -13.46 -2.73 -2.13
CA ALA A 203 -13.97 -2.38 -0.80
C ALA A 203 -12.96 -1.52 -0.01
N VAL A 204 -11.65 -1.81 -0.08
CA VAL A 204 -10.61 -0.96 0.54
C VAL A 204 -10.54 0.41 -0.12
N LEU A 205 -10.61 0.48 -1.45
CA LEU A 205 -10.69 1.76 -2.15
C LEU A 205 -11.91 2.58 -1.71
N ALA A 206 -13.07 1.93 -1.54
CA ALA A 206 -14.30 2.60 -1.12
C ALA A 206 -14.13 3.15 0.31
N TRP A 207 -13.66 2.29 1.22
CA TRP A 207 -13.38 2.65 2.60
C TRP A 207 -12.42 3.84 2.70
N ARG A 208 -11.31 3.82 1.95
CA ARG A 208 -10.36 4.94 1.89
C ARG A 208 -11.06 6.22 1.43
N HIS A 209 -11.76 6.17 0.29
CA HIS A 209 -12.44 7.32 -0.26
C HIS A 209 -13.45 7.93 0.74
N ARG A 210 -14.15 7.09 1.50
CA ARG A 210 -15.05 7.55 2.58
C ARG A 210 -14.32 8.24 3.72
N LEU A 211 -13.24 7.64 4.24
CA LEU A 211 -12.43 8.28 5.28
C LEU A 211 -11.88 9.64 4.84
N GLU A 212 -11.53 9.75 3.56
CA GLU A 212 -11.03 11.00 2.98
C GLU A 212 -12.11 12.08 2.88
N THR A 213 -13.31 11.72 2.48
CA THR A 213 -14.39 12.67 2.17
C THR A 213 -15.27 12.99 3.38
N ARG A 214 -15.55 11.99 4.22
CA ARG A 214 -16.53 12.03 5.31
C ARG A 214 -15.95 11.68 6.68
N GLY A 215 -14.83 10.98 6.72
CA GLY A 215 -14.28 10.43 7.95
C GLY A 215 -14.94 9.09 8.29
N ARG A 216 -15.00 8.75 9.59
CA ARG A 216 -15.66 7.52 10.05
C ARG A 216 -17.18 7.71 10.05
N ASP A 217 -17.87 6.81 9.37
CA ASP A 217 -19.32 6.75 9.26
C ASP A 217 -19.81 5.29 9.27
N PRO A 218 -21.13 5.03 9.37
CA PRO A 218 -21.65 3.67 9.47
C PRO A 218 -21.26 2.76 8.29
N VAL A 219 -21.07 3.30 7.08
CA VAL A 219 -20.69 2.52 5.90
C VAL A 219 -19.20 2.17 5.94
N ALA A 220 -18.35 3.10 6.40
CA ALA A 220 -16.94 2.82 6.66
C ALA A 220 -16.76 1.74 7.75
N GLU A 221 -17.59 1.74 8.79
CA GLU A 221 -17.59 0.68 9.81
C GLU A 221 -18.05 -0.67 9.25
N LEU A 222 -19.07 -0.71 8.38
CA LEU A 222 -19.48 -1.94 7.69
C LEU A 222 -18.37 -2.50 6.79
N LEU A 223 -17.63 -1.63 6.09
CA LEU A 223 -16.46 -2.02 5.30
C LEU A 223 -15.34 -2.56 6.20
N ARG A 224 -15.09 -1.92 7.36
CA ARG A 224 -14.18 -2.43 8.38
C ARG A 224 -14.58 -3.83 8.83
N GLU A 225 -15.84 -4.03 9.22
CA GLU A 225 -16.36 -5.34 9.63
C GLU A 225 -16.19 -6.40 8.52
N PHE A 226 -16.38 -6.01 7.26
CA PHE A 226 -16.14 -6.89 6.12
C PHE A 226 -14.67 -7.35 6.04
N PHE A 227 -13.71 -6.45 6.23
CA PHE A 227 -12.27 -6.80 6.22
C PHE A 227 -11.88 -7.77 7.34
N LEU A 228 -12.56 -7.69 8.50
CA LEU A 228 -12.29 -8.54 9.66
C LEU A 228 -12.86 -9.97 9.50
N ARG A 229 -13.65 -10.25 8.47
CA ARG A 229 -14.22 -11.60 8.25
C ARG A 229 -13.10 -12.62 7.98
N PRO A 230 -13.12 -13.81 8.59
CA PRO A 230 -12.00 -14.77 8.49
C PRO A 230 -11.56 -15.14 7.07
N HIS A 231 -12.49 -15.26 6.12
CA HIS A 231 -12.20 -15.62 4.73
C HIS A 231 -11.73 -14.45 3.86
N VAL A 232 -11.82 -13.21 4.36
CA VAL A 232 -11.41 -11.97 3.68
C VAL A 232 -10.12 -11.43 4.27
N ARG A 233 -9.90 -11.68 5.57
CA ARG A 233 -8.84 -11.13 6.41
C ARG A 233 -7.45 -11.17 5.78
N GLU A 234 -7.04 -12.30 5.21
CA GLU A 234 -5.70 -12.43 4.60
C GLU A 234 -5.55 -11.46 3.42
N GLN A 235 -6.52 -11.47 2.51
CA GLN A 235 -6.50 -10.62 1.32
C GLN A 235 -6.67 -9.12 1.67
N ALA A 236 -7.52 -8.81 2.64
CA ALA A 236 -7.67 -7.44 3.14
C ALA A 236 -6.41 -6.97 3.85
N GLY A 237 -5.69 -7.87 4.53
CA GLY A 237 -4.42 -7.61 5.19
C GLY A 237 -3.43 -6.84 4.31
N ASP A 238 -3.14 -7.37 3.13
CA ASP A 238 -2.17 -6.75 2.22
C ASP A 238 -2.64 -5.40 1.69
N CYS A 239 -3.94 -5.29 1.40
CA CYS A 239 -4.54 -4.04 0.94
C CYS A 239 -4.48 -2.98 2.05
N ILE A 240 -4.86 -3.31 3.29
CA ILE A 240 -4.85 -2.37 4.42
C ILE A 240 -3.42 -2.00 4.83
N ARG A 241 -2.45 -2.92 4.76
CA ARG A 241 -1.03 -2.60 4.97
C ARG A 241 -0.54 -1.54 3.99
N ALA A 242 -0.95 -1.61 2.72
CA ALA A 242 -0.60 -0.60 1.72
C ALA A 242 -1.08 0.81 2.13
N GLU A 243 -2.24 0.89 2.79
CA GLU A 243 -2.85 2.15 3.23
C GLU A 243 -2.11 2.82 4.41
N LEU A 244 -1.17 2.14 5.07
CA LEU A 244 -0.24 2.76 6.03
C LEU A 244 0.72 3.77 5.38
N ALA A 245 0.87 3.71 4.05
CA ALA A 245 1.67 4.64 3.26
C ALA A 245 0.87 5.81 2.67
N GLU A 246 -0.45 5.87 2.94
CA GLU A 246 -1.32 6.89 2.37
C GLU A 246 -0.96 8.30 2.88
N LYS A 247 -1.21 9.34 2.08
CA LYS A 247 -0.83 10.73 2.41
C LYS A 247 -1.63 11.32 3.56
N ARG A 248 -2.81 10.78 3.86
CA ARG A 248 -3.70 11.33 4.88
C ARG A 248 -3.56 10.54 6.17
N ALA A 249 -3.13 11.24 7.24
CA ALA A 249 -2.99 10.69 8.58
C ALA A 249 -4.24 9.92 9.06
N ALA A 250 -5.45 10.44 8.77
CA ALA A 250 -6.70 9.76 9.13
C ALA A 250 -6.84 8.36 8.52
N VAL A 251 -6.44 8.17 7.26
CA VAL A 251 -6.44 6.86 6.60
C VAL A 251 -5.39 5.95 7.22
N ARG A 252 -4.16 6.46 7.45
CA ARG A 252 -3.08 5.68 8.06
C ARG A 252 -3.43 5.20 9.48
N MET A 253 -4.01 6.07 10.29
CA MET A 253 -4.46 5.74 11.65
C MET A 253 -5.56 4.68 11.61
N GLU A 254 -6.52 4.80 10.69
CA GLU A 254 -7.57 3.79 10.56
C GLU A 254 -7.02 2.45 10.05
N ALA A 255 -6.12 2.46 9.07
CA ALA A 255 -5.44 1.27 8.58
C ALA A 255 -4.69 0.57 9.73
N ALA A 256 -3.97 1.32 10.56
CA ALA A 256 -3.31 0.79 11.74
C ALA A 256 -4.32 0.19 12.74
N SER A 257 -5.44 0.88 12.99
CA SER A 257 -6.50 0.40 13.87
C SER A 257 -7.09 -0.93 13.40
N ILE A 258 -7.40 -1.06 12.09
CA ILE A 258 -7.91 -2.28 11.47
C ILE A 258 -6.87 -3.39 11.57
N LEU A 259 -5.59 -3.10 11.30
CA LEU A 259 -4.51 -4.06 11.51
C LEU A 259 -4.46 -4.50 12.97
N GLY A 260 -4.70 -3.63 13.94
CA GLY A 260 -4.78 -4.04 15.35
C GLY A 260 -5.83 -5.12 15.65
N ASP A 261 -6.87 -5.26 14.81
CA ASP A 261 -7.90 -6.30 14.94
C ASP A 261 -7.59 -7.57 14.13
N MET A 262 -6.78 -7.46 13.07
CA MET A 262 -6.62 -8.55 12.10
C MET A 262 -5.17 -8.96 11.78
N ALA A 263 -4.20 -8.23 12.27
CA ALA A 263 -2.79 -8.51 12.07
C ALA A 263 -2.33 -9.75 12.84
N ASP A 264 -1.13 -10.21 12.49
CA ASP A 264 -0.38 -11.22 13.23
C ASP A 264 0.92 -10.64 13.81
N LEU A 265 1.71 -11.49 14.49
CA LEU A 265 2.96 -11.05 15.12
C LEU A 265 3.97 -10.42 14.17
N ALA A 266 3.93 -10.74 12.88
CA ALA A 266 4.91 -10.20 11.96
C ALA A 266 4.61 -8.77 11.51
N ASP A 267 3.34 -8.35 11.59
CA ASP A 267 2.96 -6.95 11.43
C ASP A 267 3.61 -6.03 12.48
N ILE A 268 4.02 -6.56 13.64
CA ILE A 268 4.79 -5.78 14.63
C ILE A 268 6.09 -5.25 14.00
N GLY A 269 6.73 -6.04 13.13
CA GLY A 269 7.95 -5.61 12.43
C GLY A 269 7.70 -4.39 11.55
N LEU A 270 6.67 -4.46 10.71
CA LEU A 270 6.23 -3.34 9.87
C LEU A 270 5.92 -2.08 10.70
N LEU A 271 5.12 -2.20 11.75
CA LEU A 271 4.71 -1.06 12.57
C LEU A 271 5.88 -0.46 13.36
N SER A 272 6.84 -1.30 13.78
CA SER A 272 8.07 -0.84 14.46
C SER A 272 9.01 -0.10 13.52
N ASP A 273 9.14 -0.56 12.28
CA ASP A 273 9.92 0.12 11.25
C ASP A 273 9.30 1.49 10.91
N LEU A 274 7.97 1.57 10.84
CA LEU A 274 7.26 2.85 10.65
C LEU A 274 7.48 3.82 11.82
N LEU A 275 7.46 3.35 13.07
CA LEU A 275 7.76 4.18 14.24
C LEU A 275 9.21 4.71 14.28
N SER A 276 10.13 3.96 13.66
CA SER A 276 11.55 4.30 13.60
C SER A 276 11.84 5.42 12.59
N LEU A 277 10.92 5.67 11.65
CA LEU A 277 11.05 6.79 10.71
C LEU A 277 11.02 8.14 11.45
N PRO A 278 11.78 9.15 10.97
CA PRO A 278 11.62 10.51 11.44
C PRO A 278 10.18 11.01 11.26
N PRO A 279 9.65 11.86 12.15
CA PRO A 279 8.32 12.45 11.96
C PRO A 279 8.23 13.17 10.61
N GLU A 280 7.17 12.90 9.87
CA GLU A 280 6.89 13.58 8.59
C GLU A 280 6.02 14.84 8.82
N ALA A 281 6.05 15.79 7.89
CA ALA A 281 5.35 17.06 8.08
C ALA A 281 3.81 16.94 8.10
N ASP A 282 3.28 15.88 7.49
CA ASP A 282 1.86 15.51 7.44
C ASP A 282 1.48 14.47 8.50
N GLU A 283 2.37 14.15 9.44
CA GLU A 283 2.10 13.22 10.54
C GLU A 283 1.20 13.85 11.61
N ASP A 284 0.06 13.21 11.90
CA ASP A 284 -0.78 13.60 13.03
C ASP A 284 -0.07 13.21 14.34
N PRO A 285 0.00 14.08 15.36
CA PRO A 285 0.66 13.78 16.64
C PRO A 285 0.16 12.50 17.34
N ARG A 286 -1.05 12.03 17.01
CA ARG A 286 -1.65 10.80 17.56
C ARG A 286 -1.19 9.55 16.83
N GLU A 287 -0.68 9.63 15.60
CA GLU A 287 -0.30 8.46 14.79
C GLU A 287 0.67 7.53 15.52
N ARG A 288 1.72 8.08 16.13
CA ARG A 288 2.70 7.26 16.85
C ARG A 288 2.08 6.53 18.04
N ASN A 289 1.19 7.20 18.77
CA ASN A 289 0.49 6.58 19.90
C ASN A 289 -0.44 5.46 19.42
N GLU A 290 -1.11 5.64 18.28
CA GLU A 290 -1.95 4.62 17.65
C GLU A 290 -1.12 3.41 17.24
N LEU A 291 0.00 3.61 16.54
CA LEU A 291 0.91 2.53 16.16
C LEU A 291 1.41 1.73 17.38
N ILE A 292 1.78 2.41 18.47
CA ILE A 292 2.18 1.75 19.72
C ILE A 292 1.02 0.97 20.34
N ALA A 293 -0.20 1.53 20.35
CA ALA A 293 -1.38 0.85 20.88
C ALA A 293 -1.71 -0.41 20.08
N VAL A 294 -1.61 -0.34 18.76
CA VAL A 294 -1.80 -1.46 17.83
C VAL A 294 -0.75 -2.54 18.04
N ILE A 295 0.54 -2.21 18.15
CA ILE A 295 1.61 -3.19 18.45
C ILE A 295 1.31 -3.93 19.76
N ARG A 296 0.91 -3.20 20.81
CA ARG A 296 0.56 -3.81 22.11
C ARG A 296 -0.66 -4.72 22.02
N LYS A 297 -1.66 -4.34 21.20
CA LYS A 297 -2.86 -5.14 20.97
C LYS A 297 -2.53 -6.46 20.27
N ILE A 298 -1.76 -6.40 19.18
CA ILE A 298 -1.28 -7.59 18.44
C ILE A 298 -0.49 -8.51 19.37
N ALA A 299 0.43 -7.96 20.16
CA ALA A 299 1.25 -8.74 21.09
C ALA A 299 0.41 -9.50 22.14
N ARG A 300 -0.70 -8.92 22.61
CA ARG A 300 -1.62 -9.56 23.57
C ARG A 300 -2.51 -10.62 22.93
N MET A 301 -2.84 -10.49 21.65
CA MET A 301 -3.66 -11.48 20.94
C MET A 301 -2.88 -12.76 20.61
N ALA A 302 -1.54 -12.68 20.62
CA ALA A 302 -0.65 -13.80 20.30
C ALA A 302 -0.26 -14.65 21.52
N THR A 303 -0.56 -14.20 22.73
CA THR A 303 -0.34 -14.92 24.00
C THR A 303 -1.58 -15.68 24.39
#